data_AF-A0A2V2VWQ5-F1
#
_entry.id   AF-A0A2V2VWQ5-F1
#
_cell.length_a   1.000
_cell.length_b   1.000
_cell.length_c   1.000
_cell.angle_alpha   90.00
_cell.angle_beta   90.00
_cell.angle_gamma   90.00
#
_symmetry.space_group_name_H-M   'P 1'
#
loop_
_entity.id
_entity.type
_entity.pdbx_description
1 polymer ?
#
loop_
_entity_poly.entity_id
_entity_poly.type
_entity_poly.pdbx_seq_one_letter_code
_entity_poly.pdbx_strand_id
1 'polypeptide(L)'
;MTEGAAAQKITLRLTAKAGITETLPNMNCDPGETLGQVQARIKKKLKRPVLYLFVMRGSEGFIPTPDQTLESLLHAYAESDGQRELSIAVSTGIFHG
;
A
#
# COMPACT_ATOMS: atom_id res chain seq x y z
N MET A 1 3.57 -12.81 31.00
CA MET A 1 2.76 -12.96 29.77
C MET A 1 2.83 -11.63 29.07
N THR A 2 3.56 -11.54 27.96
CA THR A 2 3.89 -10.29 27.26
C THR A 2 2.69 -9.84 26.42
N GLU A 3 1.88 -8.96 27.00
CA GLU A 3 0.71 -8.39 26.35
C GLU A 3 1.11 -7.13 25.56
N GLY A 4 0.96 -7.22 24.24
CA GLY A 4 0.71 -6.08 23.36
C GLY A 4 1.84 -5.06 23.20
N ALA A 5 2.91 -5.41 22.48
CA ALA A 5 3.61 -4.38 21.73
C ALA A 5 2.58 -3.75 20.79
N ALA A 6 2.20 -2.49 21.03
CA ALA A 6 1.43 -1.71 20.07
C ALA A 6 2.23 -1.70 18.78
N ALA A 7 1.88 -2.58 17.84
CA ALA A 7 2.59 -2.70 16.59
C ALA A 7 2.44 -1.34 15.89
N GLN A 8 3.53 -0.58 15.81
CA GLN A 8 3.43 0.79 15.32
C GLN A 8 2.89 0.72 13.89
N LYS A 9 1.83 1.47 13.63
CA LYS A 9 1.12 1.41 12.34
C LYS A 9 2.06 1.79 11.20
N ILE A 10 1.76 1.26 10.01
CA ILE A 10 2.41 1.66 8.76
C ILE A 10 1.47 2.61 8.02
N THR A 11 1.98 3.77 7.66
CA THR A 11 1.25 4.75 6.86
C THR A 11 1.40 4.40 5.38
N LEU A 12 0.28 4.25 4.67
CA LEU A 12 0.27 4.11 3.22
C LEU A 12 -0.10 5.46 2.59
N ARG A 13 0.83 6.08 1.88
CA ARG A 13 0.57 7.27 1.07
C ARG A 13 0.00 6.85 -0.27
N LEU A 14 -1.31 6.98 -0.41
CA LEU A 14 -2.00 6.57 -1.64
C LEU A 14 -1.95 7.70 -2.68
N THR A 15 -1.46 7.38 -3.87
CA THR A 15 -1.46 8.30 -5.01
C THR A 15 -2.36 7.75 -6.11
N ALA A 16 -3.34 8.53 -6.55
CA ALA A 16 -4.17 8.19 -7.69
C ALA A 16 -3.35 8.27 -8.99
N LYS A 17 -3.46 7.24 -9.83
CA LYS A 17 -2.87 7.16 -11.18
C LYS A 17 -3.97 6.83 -12.19
N ALA A 18 -3.60 6.26 -13.34
CA ALA A 18 -4.47 6.08 -14.50
C ALA A 18 -5.84 5.48 -14.14
N GLY A 19 -6.89 6.22 -14.56
CA GLY A 19 -8.29 5.86 -14.34
C GLY A 19 -8.80 6.02 -12.91
N ILE A 20 -8.02 6.57 -11.97
CA ILE A 20 -8.50 7.02 -10.67
C ILE A 20 -8.58 8.55 -10.68
N THR A 21 -9.77 9.08 -10.41
CA THR A 21 -10.05 10.53 -10.37
C THR A 21 -10.34 11.02 -8.97
N GLU A 22 -10.59 10.08 -8.05
CA GLU A 22 -10.91 10.32 -6.66
C GLU A 22 -9.65 10.59 -5.84
N THR A 23 -9.73 11.55 -4.91
CA THR A 23 -8.67 11.75 -3.91
C THR A 23 -8.61 10.55 -2.98
N LEU A 24 -7.43 9.94 -2.86
CA LEU A 24 -7.19 8.81 -1.98
C LEU A 24 -6.55 9.31 -0.68
N PRO A 25 -7.23 9.23 0.47
CA PRO A 25 -6.60 9.58 1.74
C PRO A 25 -5.56 8.54 2.12
N ASN A 26 -4.54 8.98 2.86
CA ASN A 26 -3.56 8.06 3.47
C ASN A 26 -4.27 7.04 4.35
N MET A 27 -3.71 5.83 4.43
CA MET A 27 -4.25 4.75 5.26
C MET A 27 -3.24 4.33 6.32
N ASN A 28 -3.65 4.28 7.58
CA ASN A 28 -2.86 3.65 8.64
C ASN A 28 -3.27 2.18 8.73
N CYS A 29 -2.30 1.29 8.55
CA CYS A 29 -2.53 -0.14 8.50
C CYS A 29 -1.66 -0.86 9.54
N ASP A 30 -2.12 -2.03 9.95
CA ASP A 30 -1.33 -2.91 10.80
C ASP A 30 -0.17 -3.54 10.01
N PRO A 31 1.02 -3.71 10.60
CA PRO A 31 2.17 -4.30 9.91
C PRO A 31 1.90 -5.72 9.39
N GLY A 32 1.03 -6.47 10.09
CA GLY A 32 0.61 -7.81 9.68
C GLY A 32 -0.52 -7.84 8.63
N GLU A 33 -1.12 -6.70 8.25
CA GLU A 33 -2.04 -6.68 7.12
C GLU A 33 -1.29 -7.02 5.83
N THR A 34 -1.95 -7.73 4.93
CA THR A 34 -1.43 -8.05 3.60
C THR A 34 -1.85 -7.00 2.58
N LEU A 35 -1.09 -6.86 1.50
CA LEU A 35 -1.45 -5.95 0.42
C LEU A 35 -2.80 -6.31 -0.22
N GLY A 36 -3.13 -7.59 -0.33
CA GLY A 36 -4.40 -8.07 -0.85
C GLY A 36 -5.59 -7.61 -0.01
N GLN A 37 -5.44 -7.60 1.33
CA GLN A 37 -6.46 -7.05 2.24
C GLN A 37 -6.65 -5.53 2.02
N VAL A 38 -5.54 -4.78 1.88
CA VAL A 38 -5.60 -3.34 1.57
C VAL A 38 -6.27 -3.11 0.21
N GLN A 39 -5.92 -3.89 -0.81
CA GLN A 39 -6.50 -3.81 -2.15
C GLN A 39 -8.00 -4.05 -2.12
N ALA A 40 -8.47 -5.06 -1.39
CA ALA A 40 -9.90 -5.35 -1.24
C ALA A 40 -10.65 -4.19 -0.57
N ARG A 41 -10.06 -3.56 0.46
CA ARG A 41 -10.63 -2.38 1.13
C ARG A 41 -10.76 -1.20 0.16
N ILE A 42 -9.71 -0.91 -0.61
CA ILE A 42 -9.72 0.19 -1.59
C ILE A 42 -10.73 -0.10 -2.71
N LYS A 43 -10.78 -1.33 -3.25
CA LYS A 43 -11.77 -1.76 -4.25
C LYS A 43 -13.20 -1.52 -3.76
N LYS A 44 -13.50 -1.93 -2.53
CA LYS A 44 -14.81 -1.73 -1.91
C LYS A 44 -15.15 -0.24 -1.74
N LYS A 45 -14.18 0.57 -1.30
CA LYS A 45 -14.36 2.01 -1.10
C LYS A 45 -14.62 2.75 -2.42
N LEU A 46 -13.87 2.41 -3.47
CA LEU A 46 -14.00 3.03 -4.79
C LEU A 46 -15.10 2.41 -5.66
N LYS A 47 -15.72 1.30 -5.21
CA LYS A 47 -16.70 0.51 -5.99
C LYS A 47 -16.17 0.09 -7.36
N ARG A 48 -14.87 -0.26 -7.43
CA ARG A 48 -14.19 -0.65 -8.67
C ARG A 48 -13.84 -2.14 -8.65
N PRO A 49 -14.17 -2.91 -9.71
CA PRO A 49 -13.89 -4.35 -9.75
C PRO A 49 -12.40 -4.64 -9.95
N VAL A 50 -11.70 -3.78 -10.69
CA VAL A 50 -10.29 -3.93 -11.03
C VAL A 50 -9.51 -2.73 -10.50
N LEU A 51 -8.47 -3.02 -9.71
CA LEU A 51 -7.51 -2.07 -9.20
C LEU A 51 -6.16 -2.78 -9.05
N TYR A 52 -5.09 -2.06 -9.40
CA TYR A 52 -3.71 -2.45 -9.23
C TYR A 52 -3.06 -1.50 -8.22
N LEU A 53 -2.28 -2.08 -7.31
CA LEU A 53 -1.47 -1.34 -6.34
C LEU A 53 -0.01 -1.53 -6.70
N PHE A 54 0.71 -0.43 -6.80
CA PHE A 54 2.14 -0.41 -7.04
C PHE A 54 2.80 0.18 -5.81
N VAL A 55 3.75 -0.55 -5.23
CA VAL A 55 4.65 0.05 -4.23
C VAL A 55 5.68 0.87 -4.99
N MET A 56 5.79 2.13 -4.64
CA MET A 56 6.67 3.10 -5.27
C MET A 56 7.95 3.25 -4.46
N ARG A 57 9.09 3.29 -5.15
CA ARG A 57 10.39 3.69 -4.60
C ARG A 57 10.99 4.73 -5.54
N GLY A 58 10.98 6.00 -5.13
CA GLY A 58 11.23 7.11 -6.06
C GLY A 58 10.25 7.09 -7.24
N SER A 59 10.79 6.96 -8.47
CA SER A 59 9.99 6.92 -9.71
C SER A 59 9.61 5.50 -10.16
N GLU A 60 10.20 4.47 -9.55
CA GLU A 60 9.96 3.07 -9.92
C GLU A 60 8.75 2.51 -9.17
N GLY A 61 7.88 1.80 -9.88
CA GLY A 61 6.69 1.16 -9.32
C GLY A 61 6.70 -0.35 -9.51
N PHE A 62 6.53 -1.09 -8.41
CA PHE A 62 6.53 -2.55 -8.41
C PHE A 62 5.17 -3.08 -7.99
N ILE A 63 4.66 -4.10 -8.69
CA ILE A 63 3.42 -4.80 -8.29
C ILE A 63 3.82 -5.91 -7.32
N PRO A 64 3.54 -5.80 -6.02
CA PRO A 64 3.89 -6.82 -5.06
C PRO A 64 2.88 -7.97 -5.10
N THR A 65 3.23 -9.11 -4.52
CA THR A 65 2.27 -10.21 -4.40
C THR A 65 1.21 -9.85 -3.35
N PRO A 66 -0.06 -10.26 -3.55
CA PRO A 66 -1.14 -9.89 -2.63
C PRO A 66 -0.95 -10.44 -1.22
N ASP A 67 -0.21 -11.54 -1.07
CA ASP A 67 0.03 -12.20 0.22
C ASP A 67 1.18 -11.58 1.05
N GLN A 68 1.95 -10.65 0.46
CA GLN A 68 3.01 -9.95 1.18
C GLN A 68 2.41 -9.03 2.26
N THR A 69 2.97 -9.10 3.47
CA THR A 69 2.60 -8.21 4.57
C THR A 69 3.17 -6.82 4.34
N LEU A 70 2.49 -5.81 4.90
CA LEU A 70 2.95 -4.43 4.82
C LEU A 70 4.30 -4.24 5.52
N GLU A 71 4.60 -5.01 6.57
CA GLU A 71 5.92 -5.00 7.21
C GLU A 71 7.03 -5.51 6.28
N SER A 72 6.80 -6.61 5.56
CA SER A 72 7.78 -7.11 4.57
C SER A 72 7.98 -6.12 3.43
N LEU A 73 6.91 -5.48 2.97
CA LEU A 73 7.00 -4.43 1.94
C LEU A 73 7.75 -3.20 2.44
N LEU A 74 7.50 -2.78 3.69
CA LEU A 74 8.20 -1.67 4.31
C LEU A 74 9.71 -1.95 4.38
N HIS A 75 10.10 -3.13 4.85
CA HIS A 75 11.50 -3.52 4.92
C HIS A 75 12.18 -3.55 3.54
N ALA A 76 11.45 -3.91 2.48
CA ALA A 76 12.01 -4.01 1.13
C ALA A 76 12.04 -2.67 0.37
N TYR A 77 11.08 -1.77 0.63
CA TYR A 77 10.84 -0.59 -0.22
C TYR A 77 10.82 0.75 0.53
N ALA A 78 11.04 0.78 1.86
CA ALA A 78 11.21 2.04 2.58
C ALA A 78 12.37 2.85 1.99
N GLU A 79 12.15 4.16 1.84
CA GLU A 79 13.14 5.07 1.25
C GLU A 79 14.20 5.51 2.27
N SER A 80 13.94 5.34 3.56
CA SER A 80 14.84 5.71 4.64
C SER A 80 14.71 4.77 5.83
N ASP A 81 15.82 4.55 6.52
CA ASP A 81 15.85 3.76 7.75
C ASP A 81 15.00 4.45 8.83
N GLY A 82 14.12 3.69 9.49
CA GLY A 82 13.17 4.21 10.48
C GLY A 82 11.87 4.81 9.92
N GLN A 83 11.72 4.92 8.60
CA GLN A 83 10.46 5.31 7.99
C GLN A 83 9.42 4.18 8.13
N ARG A 84 8.24 4.48 8.69
CA ARG A 84 7.09 3.54 8.72
C ARG A 84 6.02 3.94 7.72
N GLU A 85 6.45 4.23 6.51
CA GLU A 85 5.60 4.74 5.45
C GLU A 85 5.93 4.10 4.10
N LEU A 86 4.90 3.71 3.36
CA LEU A 86 4.99 3.20 2.00
C LEU A 86 4.23 4.11 1.04
N SER A 87 4.88 4.49 -0.05
CA SER A 87 4.25 5.17 -1.17
C SER A 87 3.55 4.14 -2.07
N ILE A 88 2.24 4.26 -2.25
CA ILE A 88 1.44 3.33 -3.03
C ILE A 88 0.71 4.06 -4.14
N ALA A 89 0.99 3.71 -5.39
CA ALA A 89 0.21 4.16 -6.53
C ALA A 89 -0.98 3.23 -6.78
N VAL A 90 -2.16 3.81 -6.99
CA VAL A 90 -3.41 3.09 -7.25
C VAL A 90 -3.88 3.39 -8.67
N SER A 91 -4.13 2.35 -9.46
CA SER A 91 -4.52 2.47 -10.87
C SER A 91 -5.57 1.43 -11.25
N THR A 92 -6.36 1.73 -12.28
CA THR A 92 -7.28 0.74 -12.89
C THR A 92 -6.63 -0.08 -14.00
N GLY A 93 -5.48 0.35 -14.51
CA GLY A 93 -4.69 -0.37 -15.51
C GLY A 93 -3.28 -0.66 -15.01
N ILE A 94 -2.65 -1.67 -15.62
CA ILE A 94 -1.21 -1.90 -15.47
C ILE A 94 -0.49 -0.86 -16.31
N PHE A 95 0.45 -0.12 -15.71
CA PHE A 95 1.33 0.79 -16.44
C PHE A 95 2.77 0.45 -16.09
N HIS A 96 3.65 0.60 -17.07
CA HIS A 96 5.09 0.49 -16.89
C HIS A 96 5.60 1.92 -16.69
N GLY A 97 6.21 2.19 -15.53
CA GLY A 97 6.97 3.41 -15.28
C GLY A 97 8.34 3.32 -15.91
#